data_AF-A0A6M2D3K9-F1
#
_entry.id   AF-A0A6M2D3K9-F1
#
_cell.length_a   1.000
_cell.length_b   1.000
_cell.length_c   1.000
_cell.angle_alpha   90.00
_cell.angle_beta   90.00
_cell.angle_gamma   90.00
#
_symmetry.space_group_name_H-M   'P 1'
#
loop_
_entity.id
_entity.type
_entity.pdbx_description
1 polymer ?
#
loop_
_entity_poly.entity_id
_entity_poly.type
_entity_poly.pdbx_seq_one_letter_code
_entity_poly.pdbx_strand_id
1 'polypeptide(L)'
;VFIDNHFIPASNCVCFLGIKLDPHLKFTNHILYVKQKTAFGIRSLIKSRPFISLEALLSLYFAFIHSHITYGITSWGNTYNIHISS
;
A
#
# COMPACT_ATOMS: atom_id res chain seq x y z
N VAL A 1 -20.33 8.13 17.20
CA VAL A 1 -21.72 8.04 16.69
C VAL A 1 -22.48 7.11 17.62
N PHE A 2 -23.73 7.42 17.96
CA PHE A 2 -24.57 6.52 18.75
C PHE A 2 -25.49 5.74 17.81
N ILE A 3 -25.43 4.41 17.85
CA ILE A 3 -26.36 3.51 17.16
C ILE A 3 -26.96 2.61 18.24
N ASP A 4 -28.28 2.53 18.32
CA ASP A 4 -29.01 1.70 19.30
C ASP A 4 -28.51 1.85 20.75
N ASN A 5 -28.30 3.10 21.18
CA ASN A 5 -27.83 3.46 22.52
C ASN A 5 -26.39 3.00 22.86
N HIS A 6 -25.62 2.52 21.87
CA HIS A 6 -24.21 2.16 22.00
C HIS A 6 -23.31 3.27 21.45
N PHE A 7 -22.36 3.75 22.26
CA PHE A 7 -21.37 4.73 21.82
C PHE A 7 -20.29 4.04 20.97
N ILE A 8 -20.21 4.38 19.69
CA ILE A 8 -19.15 3.91 18.81
C ILE A 8 -18.03 4.97 18.80
N PRO A 9 -16.87 4.67 19.41
CA PRO A 9 -15.71 5.56 19.33
C PRO A 9 -15.19 5.62 17.90
N ALA A 10 -14.75 6.80 17.46
CA ALA A 10 -14.07 6.93 16.19
C ALA A 10 -12.74 6.17 16.24
N SER A 11 -12.52 5.25 15.30
CA SER A 11 -11.24 4.56 15.21
C SER A 11 -10.22 5.45 14.51
N ASN A 12 -9.04 5.60 15.13
CA ASN A 12 -7.94 6.40 14.59
C ASN A 12 -7.24 5.74 13.40
N CYS A 13 -7.55 4.47 13.09
CA CYS A 13 -7.10 3.77 11.89
C CYS A 13 -7.98 2.54 11.67
N VAL A 14 -8.38 2.25 10.43
CA VAL A 14 -9.11 1.03 10.09
C VAL A 14 -8.41 0.28 8.96
N CYS A 15 -8.39 -1.05 9.03
CA CYS A 15 -7.88 -1.87 7.93
C CYS A 15 -9.04 -2.29 7.04
N PHE A 16 -9.04 -1.86 5.77
CA PHE A 16 -10.04 -2.23 4.78
C PHE A 16 -9.35 -2.85 3.57
N LEU A 17 -9.67 -4.12 3.28
CA LEU A 17 -9.04 -4.94 2.23
C LEU A 17 -7.49 -4.85 2.23
N GLY A 18 -6.89 -4.89 3.42
CA GLY A 18 -5.42 -4.81 3.59
C GLY A 18 -4.81 -3.40 3.52
N ILE A 19 -5.64 -2.37 3.32
CA ILE A 19 -5.23 -0.96 3.32
C ILE A 19 -5.52 -0.34 4.68
N LYS A 20 -4.54 0.41 5.21
CA LYS A 20 -4.71 1.16 6.45
C LYS A 20 -5.26 2.54 6.12
N LEU A 21 -6.51 2.77 6.49
CA LEU A 21 -7.20 4.04 6.32
C LEU A 21 -7.04 4.86 7.59
N ASP A 22 -6.41 6.02 7.46
CA ASP A 22 -6.38 7.04 8.51
C ASP A 22 -7.66 7.91 8.40
N PRO A 23 -8.16 8.50 9.51
CA PRO A 23 -9.40 9.31 9.53
C PRO A 23 -9.41 10.48 8.55
N HIS A 24 -8.23 11.02 8.25
CA HIS A 24 -8.05 12.11 7.30
C HIS A 24 -7.71 11.63 5.89
N LEU A 25 -7.80 10.32 5.62
CA LEU A 25 -7.40 9.70 4.35
C LEU A 25 -6.00 10.18 3.91
N LYS A 26 -5.09 10.36 4.87
CA LYS A 26 -3.70 10.76 4.60
C LYS A 26 -2.84 9.60 4.11
N PHE A 27 -3.27 8.37 4.39
CA PHE A 27 -2.60 7.10 4.07
C PHE A 27 -1.12 7.03 4.47
N THR A 28 -0.58 7.98 5.25
CA THR A 28 0.86 8.10 5.53
C THR A 28 1.40 6.82 6.16
N ASN A 29 0.65 6.25 7.10
CA ASN A 29 0.99 5.00 7.76
C ASN A 29 0.96 3.81 6.77
N HIS A 30 0.01 3.81 5.84
CA HIS A 30 -0.04 2.82 4.77
C HIS A 30 1.14 2.98 3.80
N ILE A 31 1.53 4.20 3.43
CA ILE A 31 2.67 4.46 2.53
C ILE A 31 3.96 3.94 3.13
N LEU A 32 4.19 4.23 4.41
CA LEU A 32 5.38 3.74 5.13
C LEU A 32 5.40 2.21 5.22
N TYR A 33 4.24 1.58 5.41
CA TYR A 33 4.11 0.13 5.43
C TYR A 33 4.40 -0.50 4.06
N VAL A 34 3.78 0.02 2.99
CA VAL A 34 4.01 -0.47 1.62
C VAL A 34 5.45 -0.23 1.20
N LYS A 35 6.03 0.93 1.52
CA LYS A 35 7.45 1.25 1.27
C LYS A 35 8.38 0.19 1.87
N GLN A 36 8.17 -0.21 3.13
CA GLN A 36 8.98 -1.24 3.76
C GLN A 36 8.84 -2.59 3.06
N LYS A 37 7.62 -2.99 2.69
CA LYS A 37 7.39 -4.24 1.94
C LYS A 37 8.04 -4.22 0.56
N THR A 38 7.92 -3.12 -0.16
CA THR A 38 8.56 -2.94 -1.48
C THR A 38 10.08 -2.96 -1.35
N ALA A 39 10.65 -2.31 -0.34
CA ALA A 39 12.09 -2.34 -0.09
C ALA A 39 12.60 -3.77 0.17
N PHE A 40 11.84 -4.57 0.92
CA PHE A 40 12.12 -6.00 1.09
C PHE A 40 12.03 -6.79 -0.22
N GLY A 41 11.02 -6.53 -1.05
CA GLY A 41 10.87 -7.13 -2.38
C GLY A 41 12.06 -6.81 -3.29
N ILE A 42 12.48 -5.54 -3.34
CA ILE A 42 13.66 -5.08 -4.09
C ILE A 42 14.92 -5.77 -3.57
N ARG A 43 15.11 -5.85 -2.25
CA ARG A 43 16.27 -6.53 -1.67
C ARG A 43 16.29 -8.02 -2.05
N SER A 44 15.13 -8.65 -2.07
CA SER A 44 14.96 -10.05 -2.49
C SER A 44 15.30 -10.23 -3.97
N LEU A 45 14.90 -9.29 -4.84
CA LEU A 45 15.28 -9.28 -6.27
C LEU A 45 16.79 -9.13 -6.46
N ILE A 46 17.42 -8.17 -5.77
CA ILE A 46 18.87 -7.94 -5.88
C ILE A 46 19.66 -9.18 -5.44
N LYS A 47 19.24 -9.82 -4.33
CA LYS A 47 19.88 -11.03 -3.81
C LYS A 47 19.64 -12.27 -4.68
N SER A 48 18.47 -12.38 -5.32
CA SER A 48 18.14 -13.52 -6.17
C SER A 48 18.70 -13.39 -7.58
N ARG A 49 19.00 -12.16 -8.05
CA ARG A 49 19.60 -11.87 -9.36
C ARG A 49 20.70 -12.84 -9.84
N PRO A 50 21.70 -13.23 -9.03
CA PRO A 50 22.75 -14.15 -9.50
C PRO A 50 22.31 -15.62 -9.62
N PHE A 51 21.14 -16.00 -9.09
CA PHE A 51 20.69 -17.39 -8.98
C PHE A 51 19.53 -17.78 -9.88
N ILE A 52 18.83 -16.81 -10.49
CA ILE A 52 17.61 -17.04 -11.28
C ILE A 52 17.62 -16.28 -12.60
N SER A 53 16.82 -16.74 -13.56
CA SER A 53 16.69 -16.13 -14.89
C SER A 53 15.98 -14.77 -14.84
N LEU A 54 16.17 -13.97 -15.88
CA LEU A 54 15.52 -12.66 -16.03
C LEU A 54 13.98 -12.77 -15.97
N GLU A 55 13.40 -13.79 -16.59
CA GLU A 55 11.95 -14.06 -16.56
C GLU A 55 11.43 -14.31 -15.15
N ALA A 56 12.20 -15.04 -14.33
CA ALA A 56 11.87 -15.26 -12.94
C ALA A 56 11.99 -13.97 -12.11
N LEU A 57 12.99 -13.13 -12.39
CA LEU A 57 13.10 -11.80 -11.75
C LEU A 57 11.91 -10.90 -12.10
N LEU A 58 11.49 -10.89 -13.36
CA LEU A 58 10.31 -10.13 -13.79
C LEU A 58 9.05 -10.62 -13.08
N SER A 59 8.87 -11.93 -13.00
CA SER A 59 7.76 -12.54 -12.26
C SER A 59 7.76 -12.13 -10.78
N LEU A 60 8.92 -12.15 -10.13
CA LEU A 60 9.09 -11.70 -8.75
C LEU A 60 8.80 -10.19 -8.59
N TYR A 61 9.22 -9.36 -9.55
CA TYR A 61 8.90 -7.94 -9.55
C TYR A 61 7.39 -7.70 -9.62
N PHE A 62 6.69 -8.39 -10.54
CA PHE A 62 5.25 -8.26 -10.67
C PHE A 62 4.51 -8.74 -9.41
N ALA A 63 4.96 -9.85 -8.82
CA ALA A 63 4.35 -10.43 -7.63
C ALA A 63 4.54 -9.58 -6.37
N PHE A 64 5.76 -9.11 -6.10
CA PHE A 64 6.12 -8.48 -4.82
C PHE A 64 6.10 -6.95 -4.81
N ILE A 65 6.14 -6.30 -5.98
CA ILE A 65 6.26 -4.84 -6.07
C ILE A 65 5.07 -4.27 -6.83
N HIS A 66 4.85 -4.74 -8.07
CA HIS A 66 3.83 -4.16 -8.93
C HIS A 66 2.43 -4.32 -8.34
N SER A 67 2.07 -5.51 -7.85
CA SER A 67 0.76 -5.78 -7.23
C SER A 67 0.43 -4.81 -6.08
N HIS A 68 1.40 -4.55 -5.19
CA HIS A 68 1.22 -3.67 -4.03
C HIS A 68 1.14 -2.19 -4.43
N ILE A 69 1.94 -1.75 -5.39
CA ILE A 69 1.92 -0.36 -5.87
C ILE A 69 0.63 -0.08 -6.65
N THR A 70 0.27 -0.95 -7.59
CA THR A 70 -0.92 -0.80 -8.44
C THR A 70 -2.21 -0.87 -7.62
N TYR A 71 -2.30 -1.75 -6.64
CA TYR A 71 -3.46 -1.78 -5.76
C TYR A 71 -3.51 -0.55 -4.84
N GLY A 72 -2.39 -0.19 -4.20
CA GLY A 72 -2.32 0.99 -3.32
C GLY A 72 -2.63 2.29 -4.05
N ILE A 73 -2.15 2.45 -5.30
CA ILE A 73 -2.34 3.67 -6.09
C ILE A 73 -3.80 3.97 -6.45
N THR A 74 -4.61 2.94 -6.69
CA THR A 74 -6.05 3.14 -6.90
C THR A 74 -6.75 3.74 -5.67
N SER A 75 -6.23 3.42 -4.48
CA SER A 75 -6.82 3.86 -3.21
C SER A 75 -6.34 5.23 -2.76
N TRP A 76 -5.02 5.48 -2.74
CA TRP A 76 -4.48 6.78 -2.31
C TRP A 76 -4.31 7.80 -3.45
N GLY A 77 -4.25 7.35 -4.71
CA GLY A 77 -3.79 8.19 -5.83
C GLY A 77 -4.83 9.25 -6.19
N ASN A 78 -6.09 8.96 -5.89
CA ASN A 78 -7.22 9.87 -6.06
C ASN A 78 -7.52 10.71 -4.80
N THR A 79 -6.83 10.46 -3.67
CA THR A 79 -7.14 11.13 -2.39
C THR A 79 -6.40 12.45 -2.20
N TYR A 80 -5.30 12.64 -2.91
CA TYR A 80 -4.57 13.90 -2.96
C TYR A 80 -4.49 14.39 -4.39
N ASN A 81 -5.19 15.48 -4.67
CA ASN A 81 -5.02 16.24 -5.90
C ASN A 81 -3.76 17.09 -5.73
N ILE A 82 -2.58 16.45 -5.72
CA ILE A 82 -1.35 17.20 -5.45
C ILE A 82 -0.98 18.11 -6.61
N HIS A 83 -1.18 17.78 -7.89
CA HIS A 83 -0.91 18.71 -9.00
C HIS A 83 -1.56 18.28 -10.33
N ILE A 84 -2.88 18.23 -10.43
CA ILE A 84 -3.54 18.27 -11.75
C ILE A 84 -4.63 19.34 -11.73
N SER A 85 -4.19 20.59 -11.61
CA SER A 85 -4.96 21.72 -12.11
C SER A 85 -5.08 21.55 -13.63
N SER A 86 -6.22 21.02 -14.08
CA SER A 86 -6.69 21.16 -15.46
C SER A 86 -7.39 22.50 -15.63
#